data_AF-A0A9E3NCN0-F1
#
_entry.id   AF-A0A9E3NCN0-F1
#
_cell.length_a   1.000
_cell.length_b   1.000
_cell.length_c   1.000
_cell.angle_alpha   90.00
_cell.angle_beta   90.00
_cell.angle_gamma   90.00
#
_symmetry.space_group_name_H-M   'P 1'
#
loop_
_entity.id
_entity.type
_entity.pdbx_description
1 polymer ?
#
loop_
_entity_poly.entity_id
_entity_poly.type
_entity_poly.pdbx_seq_one_letter_code
_entity_poly.pdbx_strand_id
1 'polypeptide(L)'
;HLGILIWQDMPSGGGEDQFVTGTSKSQAVLSSDAMAENQNELAEMIGGLRAFPSIVMWVVNNEGWAQYDSATLARYVKGMDPSRLVDADSGWLDVAPGASDVFDIHTYEDVPNTPTRQSTRAIVIGEYGGIGMPIAGHIWRPGKKNWGYQVATGEEDYLARFRRKMAGVIRAAREDGLSGSIYTQTTDVEDEINGLLTYDRARSKASPEALSAIAAPLRALSDRK
;
A
#
# COMPACT_ATOMS: atom_id res chain seq x y z
N HIS A 1 -21.32 -2.28 -11.50
CA HIS A 1 -19.89 -2.25 -11.13
C HIS A 1 -19.50 -0.84 -10.72
N LEU A 2 -18.60 -0.66 -9.73
CA LEU A 2 -18.26 0.63 -9.11
C LEU A 2 -17.09 1.39 -9.77
N GLY A 3 -16.38 0.76 -10.72
CA GLY A 3 -15.24 1.39 -11.41
C GLY A 3 -13.99 1.56 -10.53
N ILE A 4 -13.82 0.72 -9.51
CA ILE A 4 -12.65 0.75 -8.62
C ILE A 4 -11.55 -0.14 -9.20
N LEU A 5 -10.36 0.43 -9.35
CA LEU A 5 -9.16 -0.30 -9.75
C LEU A 5 -8.56 -1.02 -8.54
N ILE A 6 -8.02 -2.21 -8.76
CA ILE A 6 -7.46 -3.09 -7.74
C ILE A 6 -6.01 -3.37 -8.10
N TRP A 7 -5.15 -3.17 -7.11
CA TRP A 7 -3.79 -3.70 -7.08
C TRP A 7 -3.86 -4.95 -6.21
N GLN A 8 -3.49 -6.09 -6.77
CA GLN A 8 -3.63 -7.37 -6.09
C GLN A 8 -2.26 -7.88 -5.69
N ASP A 9 -2.02 -7.85 -4.38
CA ASP A 9 -0.84 -8.40 -3.75
C ASP A 9 -0.91 -9.92 -3.68
N MET A 10 0.23 -10.56 -3.89
CA MET A 10 0.47 -11.92 -3.43
C MET A 10 0.54 -11.92 -1.90
N PRO A 11 -0.24 -12.77 -1.21
CA PRO A 11 -0.04 -12.99 0.22
C PRO A 11 1.40 -13.43 0.53
N SER A 12 2.00 -12.85 1.57
CA SER A 12 3.35 -13.22 1.98
C SER A 12 3.42 -14.70 2.38
N GLY A 13 4.45 -15.41 1.89
CA GLY A 13 4.64 -16.84 2.10
C GLY A 13 5.61 -17.22 3.22
N GLY A 14 6.13 -16.27 4.00
CA GLY A 14 7.22 -16.52 4.96
C GLY A 14 6.93 -16.16 6.42
N GLY A 15 7.82 -16.61 7.29
CA GLY A 15 7.77 -16.40 8.74
C GLY A 15 8.43 -15.11 9.22
N GLU A 16 8.32 -14.84 10.52
CA GLU A 16 8.84 -13.60 11.15
C GLU A 16 10.37 -13.42 10.99
N ASP A 17 11.14 -14.50 10.84
CA ASP A 17 12.59 -14.47 10.63
C ASP A 17 13.01 -14.15 9.19
N GLN A 18 12.04 -14.05 8.28
CA GLN A 18 12.23 -13.80 6.85
C GLN A 18 11.83 -12.37 6.44
N PHE A 19 11.70 -11.47 7.42
CA PHE A 19 11.42 -10.07 7.18
C PHE A 19 12.67 -9.29 6.78
N VAL A 20 12.61 -8.57 5.66
CA VAL A 20 13.65 -7.62 5.23
C VAL A 20 13.18 -6.17 5.42
N THR A 21 14.13 -5.23 5.49
CA THR A 21 13.84 -3.79 5.59
C THR A 21 14.44 -3.05 4.41
N GLY A 22 14.06 -1.80 4.19
CA GLY A 22 14.69 -0.96 3.16
C GLY A 22 16.20 -0.73 3.33
N THR A 23 16.77 -1.11 4.49
CA THR A 23 18.23 -1.05 4.73
C THR A 23 18.93 -2.40 4.61
N SER A 24 18.17 -3.47 4.35
CA SER A 24 18.72 -4.82 4.13
C SER A 24 19.65 -4.84 2.92
N LYS A 25 20.66 -5.70 2.99
CA LYS A 25 21.65 -5.90 1.90
C LYS A 25 21.34 -7.11 1.03
N SER A 26 20.37 -7.92 1.44
CA SER A 26 19.94 -9.14 0.78
C SER A 26 18.46 -9.36 1.02
N GLN A 27 17.84 -10.08 0.09
CA GLN A 27 16.48 -10.61 0.20
C GLN A 27 16.42 -11.76 1.21
N ALA A 28 15.22 -12.20 1.56
CA ALA A 28 14.99 -13.36 2.41
C ALA A 28 15.50 -14.65 1.73
N VAL A 29 15.87 -15.63 2.57
CA VAL A 29 16.20 -16.98 2.12
C VAL A 29 15.09 -17.90 2.58
N LEU A 30 14.36 -18.46 1.61
CA LEU A 30 13.29 -19.42 1.85
C LEU A 30 13.76 -20.84 1.53
N SER A 31 13.11 -21.85 2.11
CA SER A 31 13.31 -23.23 1.71
C SER A 31 12.74 -23.47 0.30
N SER A 32 13.27 -24.45 -0.43
CA SER A 32 12.75 -24.80 -1.74
C SER A 32 11.26 -25.14 -1.72
N ASP A 33 10.78 -25.79 -0.65
CA ASP A 33 9.36 -26.13 -0.49
C ASP A 33 8.50 -24.87 -0.30
N ALA A 34 8.96 -23.90 0.50
CA ALA A 34 8.25 -22.63 0.69
C ALA A 34 8.22 -21.80 -0.60
N MET A 35 9.33 -21.77 -1.36
CA MET A 35 9.37 -21.10 -2.66
C MET A 35 8.42 -21.77 -3.67
N ALA A 36 8.39 -23.10 -3.70
CA ALA A 36 7.52 -23.85 -4.60
C ALA A 36 6.04 -23.62 -4.27
N GLU A 37 5.67 -23.66 -2.98
CA GLU A 37 4.30 -23.39 -2.55
C GLU A 37 3.88 -21.96 -2.90
N ASN A 38 4.70 -20.97 -2.55
CA ASN A 38 4.42 -19.57 -2.87
C ASN A 38 4.28 -19.32 -4.38
N GLN A 39 5.11 -19.95 -5.21
CA GLN A 39 4.99 -19.84 -6.68
C GLN A 39 3.74 -20.53 -7.22
N ASN A 40 3.34 -21.66 -6.65
CA ASN A 40 2.09 -22.34 -7.01
C ASN A 40 0.88 -21.46 -6.64
N GLU A 41 0.82 -20.94 -5.41
CA GLU A 41 -0.27 -20.06 -4.97
C GLU A 41 -0.31 -18.74 -5.77
N LEU A 42 0.86 -18.17 -6.10
CA LEU A 42 0.95 -17.00 -6.99
C LEU A 42 0.37 -17.29 -8.37
N ALA A 43 0.69 -18.45 -8.94
CA ALA A 43 0.17 -18.87 -10.23
C ALA A 43 -1.35 -19.11 -10.20
N GLU A 44 -1.84 -19.74 -9.12
CA GLU A 44 -3.28 -19.97 -8.90
C GLU A 44 -4.04 -18.66 -8.71
N MET A 45 -3.50 -17.73 -7.93
CA MET A 45 -4.07 -16.40 -7.72
C MET A 45 -4.23 -15.68 -9.06
N ILE A 46 -3.15 -15.59 -9.85
CA ILE A 46 -3.21 -14.92 -11.17
C ILE A 46 -4.18 -15.66 -12.09
N GLY A 47 -4.13 -16.99 -12.13
CA GLY A 47 -5.03 -17.81 -12.95
C GLY A 47 -6.50 -17.59 -12.63
N GLY A 48 -6.85 -17.51 -11.34
CA GLY A 48 -8.22 -17.29 -10.86
C GLY A 48 -8.71 -15.86 -11.01
N LEU A 49 -7.80 -14.88 -11.01
CA LEU A 49 -8.16 -13.46 -10.92
C LEU A 49 -7.92 -12.65 -12.21
N ARG A 50 -7.09 -13.10 -13.16
CA ARG A 50 -6.76 -12.38 -14.41
C ARG A 50 -7.96 -12.05 -15.31
N ALA A 51 -9.11 -12.71 -15.12
CA ALA A 51 -10.32 -12.43 -15.88
C ALA A 51 -11.03 -11.14 -15.41
N PHE A 52 -10.71 -10.62 -14.22
CA PHE A 52 -11.35 -9.42 -13.68
C PHE A 52 -10.68 -8.15 -14.19
N PRO A 53 -11.41 -7.27 -14.91
CA PRO A 53 -10.85 -6.04 -15.47
C PRO A 53 -10.56 -4.97 -14.41
N SER A 54 -11.10 -5.13 -13.19
CA SER A 54 -10.78 -4.23 -12.07
C SER A 54 -9.35 -4.41 -11.59
N ILE A 55 -8.74 -5.59 -11.75
CA ILE A 55 -7.34 -5.80 -11.41
C ILE A 55 -6.51 -5.17 -12.52
N VAL A 56 -5.65 -4.22 -12.17
CA VAL A 56 -4.80 -3.48 -13.12
C VAL A 56 -3.32 -3.68 -12.88
N MET A 57 -2.96 -4.23 -11.71
CA MET A 57 -1.59 -4.42 -11.27
C MET A 57 -1.49 -5.64 -10.36
N TRP A 58 -0.39 -6.38 -10.53
CA TRP A 58 0.02 -7.44 -9.61
C TRP A 58 1.17 -6.93 -8.76
N VAL A 59 1.03 -7.02 -7.44
CA VAL A 59 2.10 -6.71 -6.50
C VAL A 59 2.70 -8.03 -6.01
N VAL A 60 4.00 -8.21 -6.19
CA VAL A 60 4.67 -9.48 -5.89
C VAL A 60 5.03 -9.57 -4.41
N ASN A 61 5.57 -8.49 -3.84
CA ASN A 61 5.97 -8.44 -2.45
C ASN A 61 5.44 -7.15 -1.81
N ASN A 62 4.79 -7.30 -0.66
CA ASN A 62 4.46 -6.17 0.22
C ASN A 62 5.54 -6.02 1.29
N GLU A 63 6.15 -4.84 1.35
CA GLU A 63 7.28 -4.52 2.19
C GLU A 63 8.37 -5.61 2.08
N GLY A 64 8.94 -6.04 3.20
CA GLY A 64 9.94 -7.10 3.23
C GLY A 64 9.42 -8.42 3.75
N TRP A 65 8.11 -8.63 3.81
CA TRP A 65 7.54 -9.87 4.33
C TRP A 65 7.83 -11.01 3.38
N ALA A 66 8.81 -11.85 3.73
CA ALA A 66 9.26 -12.99 2.94
C ALA A 66 9.72 -12.63 1.52
N GLN A 67 10.17 -11.39 1.30
CA GLN A 67 10.59 -10.91 -0.02
C GLN A 67 11.81 -11.69 -0.52
N TYR A 68 11.63 -12.51 -1.55
CA TYR A 68 12.68 -13.34 -2.15
C TYR A 68 12.59 -13.31 -3.67
N ASP A 69 13.75 -13.42 -4.32
CA ASP A 69 13.90 -13.51 -5.78
C ASP A 69 12.96 -12.58 -6.59
N SER A 70 12.75 -11.34 -6.13
CA SER A 70 11.73 -10.42 -6.64
C SER A 70 11.80 -10.23 -8.14
N ALA A 71 13.02 -10.12 -8.70
CA ALA A 71 13.20 -9.90 -10.14
C ALA A 71 12.76 -11.12 -10.97
N THR A 72 12.92 -12.34 -10.44
CA THR A 72 12.48 -13.56 -11.13
C THR A 72 10.97 -13.71 -11.02
N LEU A 73 10.41 -13.52 -9.82
CA LEU A 73 8.96 -13.59 -9.61
C LEU A 73 8.22 -12.52 -10.43
N ALA A 74 8.69 -11.28 -10.45
CA ALA A 74 8.09 -10.21 -11.25
C ALA A 74 8.07 -10.55 -12.75
N ARG A 75 9.16 -11.12 -13.30
CA ARG A 75 9.18 -11.60 -14.70
C ARG A 75 8.24 -12.78 -14.92
N TYR A 76 8.14 -13.68 -13.95
CA TYR A 76 7.21 -14.82 -14.00
C TYR A 76 5.75 -14.32 -14.07
N VAL A 77 5.36 -13.42 -13.18
CA VAL A 77 4.04 -12.75 -13.17
C VAL A 77 3.77 -12.04 -14.50
N LYS A 78 4.73 -11.23 -14.98
CA LYS A 78 4.61 -10.53 -16.28
C LYS A 78 4.45 -11.50 -17.45
N GLY A 79 5.09 -12.66 -17.40
CA GLY A 79 4.95 -13.72 -18.39
C GLY A 79 3.57 -14.39 -18.38
N MET A 80 2.98 -14.57 -17.19
CA MET A 80 1.65 -15.15 -17.03
C MET A 80 0.52 -14.20 -17.47
N ASP A 81 0.68 -12.91 -17.19
CA ASP A 81 -0.30 -11.88 -17.53
C ASP A 81 0.38 -10.59 -18.05
N PRO A 82 0.83 -10.59 -19.32
CA PRO A 82 1.53 -9.45 -19.90
C PRO A 82 0.65 -8.21 -20.09
N SER A 83 -0.66 -8.32 -19.87
CA SER A 83 -1.63 -7.22 -20.06
C SER A 83 -1.69 -6.24 -18.89
N ARG A 84 -1.11 -6.58 -17.73
CA ARG A 84 -1.16 -5.79 -16.50
C ARG A 84 0.21 -5.28 -16.08
N LEU A 85 0.21 -4.25 -15.24
CA LEU A 85 1.42 -3.74 -14.61
C LEU A 85 1.90 -4.71 -13.52
N VAL A 86 3.19 -4.69 -13.24
CA VAL A 86 3.80 -5.43 -12.13
C VAL A 86 4.52 -4.45 -11.22
N ASP A 87 4.18 -4.51 -9.93
CA ASP A 87 5.00 -3.95 -8.87
C ASP A 87 5.76 -5.09 -8.17
N ALA A 88 7.07 -5.13 -8.34
CA ALA A 88 7.88 -6.22 -7.80
C ALA A 88 8.07 -6.10 -6.28
N ASP A 89 8.22 -4.88 -5.78
CA ASP A 89 8.63 -4.58 -4.40
C ASP A 89 7.84 -3.36 -3.93
N SER A 90 6.64 -3.57 -3.38
CA SER A 90 5.83 -2.49 -2.81
C SER A 90 6.41 -2.08 -1.46
N GLY A 91 7.13 -0.96 -1.44
CA GLY A 91 7.82 -0.49 -0.25
C GLY A 91 9.13 -1.23 0.06
N TRP A 92 9.71 -0.87 1.20
CA TRP A 92 11.01 -1.33 1.72
C TRP A 92 12.15 -1.49 0.71
N LEU A 93 12.47 -2.73 0.31
CA LEU A 93 13.72 -3.08 -0.36
C LEU A 93 13.51 -3.19 -1.88
N ASP A 94 13.70 -2.10 -2.64
CA ASP A 94 13.62 -2.12 -4.11
C ASP A 94 14.87 -2.80 -4.72
N VAL A 95 14.74 -4.06 -5.13
CA VAL A 95 15.85 -4.88 -5.69
C VAL A 95 15.58 -5.36 -7.11
N ALA A 96 14.36 -5.15 -7.62
CA ALA A 96 13.97 -5.55 -8.97
C ALA A 96 13.64 -4.37 -9.91
N PRO A 97 14.42 -3.26 -9.95
CA PRO A 97 14.06 -2.08 -10.73
C PRO A 97 13.96 -2.31 -12.24
N GLY A 98 14.65 -3.34 -12.77
CA GLY A 98 14.56 -3.72 -14.19
C GLY A 98 13.42 -4.69 -14.53
N ALA A 99 12.66 -5.15 -13.54
CA ALA A 99 11.53 -6.07 -13.71
C ALA A 99 10.21 -5.52 -13.14
N SER A 100 10.24 -4.36 -12.49
CA SER A 100 9.06 -3.65 -11.98
C SER A 100 8.66 -2.49 -12.89
N ASP A 101 7.36 -2.31 -13.11
CA ASP A 101 6.78 -1.15 -13.79
C ASP A 101 6.67 0.07 -12.83
N VAL A 102 6.77 -0.18 -11.51
CA VAL A 102 6.53 0.80 -10.43
C VAL A 102 7.73 0.91 -9.49
N PHE A 103 7.98 2.12 -9.01
CA PHE A 103 8.81 2.38 -7.84
C PHE A 103 7.90 2.90 -6.73
N ASP A 104 7.67 2.03 -5.76
CA ASP A 104 6.74 2.26 -4.65
C ASP A 104 7.51 2.47 -3.35
N ILE A 105 7.07 3.43 -2.53
CA ILE A 105 7.54 3.60 -1.15
C ILE A 105 6.36 3.62 -0.19
N HIS A 106 6.61 3.13 1.03
CA HIS A 106 5.71 3.31 2.16
C HIS A 106 6.24 4.41 3.08
N THR A 107 5.37 5.33 3.52
CA THR A 107 5.78 6.47 4.36
C THR A 107 4.71 6.89 5.35
N TYR A 108 5.08 6.89 6.64
CA TYR A 108 4.15 7.14 7.75
C TYR A 108 4.43 8.44 8.53
N GLU A 109 5.31 9.28 7.99
CA GLU A 109 5.66 10.60 8.52
C GLU A 109 4.46 11.56 8.55
N ASP A 110 4.51 12.63 9.37
CA ASP A 110 3.44 13.65 9.42
C ASP A 110 3.18 14.30 8.05
N VAL A 111 4.23 14.45 7.25
CA VAL A 111 4.14 14.78 5.83
C VAL A 111 4.80 13.62 5.05
N PRO A 112 4.09 12.95 4.12
CA PRO A 112 4.63 11.84 3.34
C PRO A 112 5.92 12.21 2.62
N ASN A 113 6.91 11.33 2.71
CA ASN A 113 8.10 11.42 1.87
C ASN A 113 7.71 11.27 0.40
N THR A 114 8.46 11.94 -0.48
CA THR A 114 8.24 11.82 -1.93
C THR A 114 9.20 10.79 -2.51
N PRO A 115 8.72 9.80 -3.29
CA PRO A 115 9.61 8.87 -3.98
C PRO A 115 10.57 9.60 -4.92
N THR A 116 11.81 9.15 -4.97
CA THR A 116 12.78 9.65 -5.94
C THR A 116 12.30 9.39 -7.36
N ARG A 117 12.30 10.44 -8.19
CA ARG A 117 11.90 10.34 -9.61
C ARG A 117 12.64 9.21 -10.33
N GLN A 118 11.89 8.48 -11.14
CA GLN A 118 12.41 7.40 -11.97
C GLN A 118 12.30 7.79 -13.44
N SER A 119 13.21 7.27 -14.27
CA SER A 119 13.18 7.46 -15.72
C SER A 119 12.37 6.40 -16.46
N THR A 120 12.19 5.21 -15.86
CA THR A 120 11.59 4.04 -16.52
C THR A 120 10.40 3.44 -15.77
N ARG A 121 10.10 3.91 -14.56
CA ARG A 121 9.03 3.39 -13.69
C ARG A 121 8.10 4.52 -13.25
N ALA A 122 6.83 4.21 -13.03
CA ALA A 122 5.94 5.14 -12.35
C ALA A 122 6.36 5.27 -10.88
N ILE A 123 6.29 6.46 -10.31
CA ILE A 123 6.54 6.65 -8.86
C ILE A 123 5.22 6.70 -8.09
N VAL A 124 5.16 5.96 -6.98
CA VAL A 124 3.95 5.73 -6.19
C VAL A 124 4.27 5.80 -4.69
N ILE A 125 3.26 6.20 -3.91
CA ILE A 125 3.24 6.01 -2.46
C ILE A 125 2.20 4.91 -2.15
N GLY A 126 2.62 3.65 -2.11
CA GLY A 126 1.78 2.47 -1.93
C GLY A 126 1.17 2.37 -0.55
N GLU A 127 1.81 3.02 0.43
CA GLU A 127 1.23 3.22 1.74
C GLU A 127 1.60 4.59 2.30
N TYR A 128 0.59 5.31 2.77
CA TYR A 128 0.76 6.46 3.66
C TYR A 128 -0.44 6.62 4.58
N GLY A 129 -0.33 7.52 5.55
CA GLY A 129 -1.41 7.75 6.49
C GLY A 129 -1.00 7.31 7.87
N GLY A 130 -1.61 6.23 8.37
CA GLY A 130 -1.28 5.71 9.69
C GLY A 130 -1.83 6.54 10.86
N ILE A 131 -2.88 7.34 10.63
CA ILE A 131 -3.50 8.16 11.66
C ILE A 131 -4.42 7.29 12.52
N GLY A 132 -3.93 6.92 13.68
CA GLY A 132 -4.69 6.28 14.74
C GLY A 132 -5.74 7.20 15.34
N MET A 133 -6.97 6.72 15.55
CA MET A 133 -7.95 7.45 16.39
C MET A 133 -8.86 6.44 17.09
N PRO A 134 -8.65 6.18 18.39
CA PRO A 134 -9.49 5.25 19.13
C PRO A 134 -10.89 5.84 19.31
N ILE A 135 -11.93 5.07 18.94
CA ILE A 135 -13.32 5.43 19.20
C ILE A 135 -13.89 4.45 20.24
N ALA A 136 -14.29 4.98 21.40
CA ALA A 136 -14.84 4.16 22.48
C ALA A 136 -16.04 3.32 22.00
N GLY A 137 -16.05 2.05 22.38
CA GLY A 137 -17.07 1.08 21.96
C GLY A 137 -16.82 0.42 20.60
N HIS A 138 -15.82 0.87 19.83
CA HIS A 138 -15.58 0.41 18.46
C HIS A 138 -14.15 -0.13 18.25
N ILE A 139 -13.49 -0.55 19.33
CA ILE A 139 -12.12 -1.09 19.33
C ILE A 139 -12.19 -2.60 19.53
N TRP A 140 -11.34 -3.37 18.84
CA TRP A 140 -11.28 -4.84 18.92
C TRP A 140 -11.18 -5.38 20.36
N ARG A 141 -10.20 -4.87 21.12
CA ARG A 141 -9.96 -5.28 22.50
C ARG A 141 -9.90 -4.07 23.43
N PRO A 142 -11.06 -3.60 23.96
CA PRO A 142 -11.10 -2.50 24.91
C PRO A 142 -10.15 -2.74 26.09
N GLY A 143 -9.35 -1.74 26.45
CA GLY A 143 -8.37 -1.83 27.55
C GLY A 143 -7.08 -2.58 27.23
N LYS A 144 -6.90 -3.05 25.99
CA LYS A 144 -5.60 -3.53 25.47
C LYS A 144 -4.86 -2.42 24.72
N LYS A 145 -3.57 -2.63 24.47
CA LYS A 145 -2.72 -1.70 23.74
C LYS A 145 -3.17 -1.68 22.28
N ASN A 146 -3.56 -0.51 21.79
CA ASN A 146 -3.76 -0.26 20.36
C ASN A 146 -2.60 0.56 19.83
N TRP A 147 -2.40 0.55 18.52
CA TRP A 147 -1.35 1.32 17.89
C TRP A 147 -1.78 1.93 16.55
N GLY A 148 -1.08 2.99 16.20
CA GLY A 148 -1.09 3.62 14.89
C GLY A 148 0.22 4.41 14.79
N TYR A 149 0.64 4.71 13.58
CA TYR A 149 1.90 5.45 13.35
C TYR A 149 1.85 6.87 13.95
N GLN A 150 0.65 7.42 14.08
CA GLN A 150 0.34 8.64 14.82
C GLN A 150 -0.98 8.46 15.56
N VAL A 151 -1.24 9.24 16.61
CA VAL A 151 -2.51 9.14 17.37
C VAL A 151 -3.17 10.50 17.43
N ALA A 152 -4.36 10.60 16.85
CA ALA A 152 -5.22 11.76 16.92
C ALA A 152 -6.02 11.75 18.24
N THR A 153 -6.21 12.93 18.82
CA THR A 153 -6.99 13.10 20.07
C THR A 153 -8.50 13.21 19.83
N GLY A 154 -8.92 13.37 18.57
CA GLY A 154 -10.31 13.49 18.16
C GLY A 154 -10.41 13.84 16.67
N GLU A 155 -11.64 14.00 16.17
CA GLU A 155 -11.91 14.18 14.74
C GLU A 155 -11.24 15.44 14.16
N GLU A 156 -11.16 16.54 14.91
CA GLU A 156 -10.50 17.76 14.46
C GLU A 156 -8.99 17.55 14.24
N ASP A 157 -8.30 16.92 15.20
CA ASP A 157 -6.87 16.58 15.06
C ASP A 157 -6.65 15.56 13.94
N TYR A 158 -7.56 14.58 13.80
CA TYR A 158 -7.54 13.61 12.71
C TYR A 158 -7.60 14.31 11.34
N LEU A 159 -8.56 15.21 11.14
CA LEU A 159 -8.70 15.99 9.90
C LEU A 159 -7.51 16.93 9.67
N ALA A 160 -6.93 17.51 10.72
CA ALA A 160 -5.73 18.33 10.62
C ALA A 160 -4.52 17.52 10.11
N ARG A 161 -4.29 16.32 10.67
CA ARG A 161 -3.25 15.38 10.23
C ARG A 161 -3.48 14.90 8.82
N PHE A 162 -4.70 14.49 8.49
CA PHE A 162 -5.05 14.03 7.15
C PHE A 162 -4.80 15.14 6.11
N ARG A 163 -5.15 16.39 6.43
CA ARG A 163 -4.90 17.55 5.56
C ARG A 163 -3.41 17.79 5.33
N ARG A 164 -2.56 17.71 6.36
CA ARG A 164 -1.09 17.85 6.19
C ARG A 164 -0.54 16.76 5.28
N LYS A 165 -0.96 15.50 5.47
CA LYS A 165 -0.52 14.38 4.65
C LYS A 165 -0.97 14.51 3.19
N MET A 166 -2.25 14.82 2.97
CA MET A 166 -2.79 15.01 1.62
C MET A 166 -2.16 16.21 0.91
N ALA A 167 -1.79 17.28 1.64
CA ALA A 167 -1.04 18.39 1.06
C ALA A 167 0.33 17.94 0.53
N GLY A 168 1.03 17.04 1.24
CA GLY A 168 2.27 16.41 0.77
C GLY A 168 2.06 15.60 -0.51
N VAL A 169 1.01 14.76 -0.56
CA VAL A 169 0.63 13.99 -1.76
C VAL A 169 0.32 14.90 -2.94
N ILE A 170 -0.50 15.95 -2.74
CA ILE A 170 -0.84 16.92 -3.79
C ILE A 170 0.41 17.62 -4.32
N ARG A 171 1.34 17.99 -3.43
CA ARG A 171 2.61 18.60 -3.81
C ARG A 171 3.43 17.64 -4.68
N ALA A 172 3.62 16.40 -4.23
CA ALA A 172 4.35 15.36 -4.98
C ALA A 172 3.71 15.06 -6.35
N ALA A 173 2.39 15.04 -6.45
CA ALA A 173 1.68 14.87 -7.72
C ALA A 173 1.90 16.06 -8.68
N ARG A 174 1.97 17.29 -8.15
CA ARG A 174 2.19 18.51 -8.95
C ARG A 174 3.63 18.68 -9.40
N GLU A 175 4.55 18.43 -8.48
CA GLU A 175 5.95 18.85 -8.61
C GLU A 175 6.84 17.69 -9.01
N ASP A 176 6.53 16.45 -8.59
CA ASP A 176 7.47 15.33 -8.68
C ASP A 176 7.01 14.23 -9.64
N GLY A 177 5.75 14.28 -10.10
CA GLY A 177 5.20 13.29 -11.03
C GLY A 177 4.63 12.04 -10.35
N LEU A 178 4.23 12.16 -9.07
CA LEU A 178 3.56 11.09 -8.34
C LEU A 178 2.35 10.58 -9.12
N SER A 179 2.29 9.27 -9.35
CA SER A 179 1.28 8.61 -10.18
C SER A 179 0.16 7.95 -9.36
N GLY A 180 0.41 7.67 -8.08
CA GLY A 180 -0.56 7.06 -7.18
C GLY A 180 -0.20 7.28 -5.71
N SER A 181 -1.21 7.23 -4.84
CA SER A 181 -1.06 7.26 -3.38
C SER A 181 -2.18 6.48 -2.72
N ILE A 182 -1.87 5.49 -1.88
CA ILE A 182 -2.85 4.62 -1.22
C ILE A 182 -2.81 4.87 0.29
N TYR A 183 -3.96 5.22 0.87
CA TYR A 183 -4.07 5.49 2.30
C TYR A 183 -4.22 4.19 3.08
N THR A 184 -3.30 3.94 4.01
CA THR A 184 -3.38 2.88 5.02
C THR A 184 -4.18 3.39 6.22
N GLN A 185 -5.36 2.85 6.48
CA GLN A 185 -6.07 1.76 5.78
C GLN A 185 -7.59 2.00 5.75
N THR A 186 -8.37 1.13 5.10
CA THR A 186 -9.84 1.30 5.00
C THR A 186 -10.53 1.16 6.35
N THR A 187 -10.08 0.23 7.20
CA THR A 187 -10.73 -0.15 8.44
C THR A 187 -9.69 -0.51 9.49
N ASP A 188 -9.97 -0.32 10.77
CA ASP A 188 -9.09 -0.84 11.82
C ASP A 188 -8.98 -2.37 11.71
N VAL A 189 -7.77 -2.88 11.91
CA VAL A 189 -7.45 -4.31 11.91
C VAL A 189 -6.90 -4.66 13.27
N GLU A 190 -7.72 -5.36 14.05
CA GLU A 190 -7.40 -5.76 15.42
C GLU A 190 -6.93 -4.57 16.29
N ASP A 191 -5.66 -4.58 16.70
CA ASP A 191 -5.07 -3.52 17.53
C ASP A 191 -4.48 -2.37 16.70
N GLU A 192 -4.39 -2.50 15.37
CA GLU A 192 -4.00 -1.42 14.47
C GLU A 192 -5.20 -0.53 14.16
N ILE A 193 -5.19 0.67 14.73
CA ILE A 193 -6.35 1.57 14.79
C ILE A 193 -6.22 2.78 13.86
N ASN A 194 -5.55 2.65 12.72
CA ASN A 194 -5.32 3.72 11.73
C ASN A 194 -6.27 3.70 10.51
N GLY A 195 -7.30 2.85 10.53
CA GLY A 195 -8.28 2.74 9.45
C GLY A 195 -9.15 3.98 9.27
N LEU A 196 -9.77 4.21 8.11
CA LEU A 196 -10.78 5.26 7.93
C LEU A 196 -12.08 4.95 8.70
N LEU A 197 -12.38 3.66 8.84
CA LEU A 197 -13.49 3.11 9.59
C LEU A 197 -13.00 2.37 10.84
N THR A 198 -13.87 2.27 11.84
CA THR A 198 -13.61 1.49 13.06
C THR A 198 -13.55 -0.02 12.81
N TYR A 199 -13.11 -0.77 13.81
CA TYR A 199 -12.97 -2.23 13.72
C TYR A 199 -14.28 -2.95 13.35
N ASP A 200 -15.42 -2.47 13.82
CA ASP A 200 -16.73 -3.03 13.49
C ASP A 200 -17.36 -2.42 12.22
N ARG A 201 -16.65 -1.50 11.55
CA ARG A 201 -17.11 -0.73 10.38
C ARG A 201 -18.36 0.11 10.65
N ALA A 202 -18.73 0.30 11.92
CA ALA A 202 -19.94 1.01 12.31
C ALA A 202 -19.77 2.53 12.33
N ARG A 203 -18.52 3.03 12.43
CA ARG A 203 -18.21 4.46 12.47
C ARG A 203 -17.06 4.81 11.54
N SER A 204 -17.20 5.93 10.84
CA SER A 204 -16.09 6.61 10.18
C SER A 204 -15.39 7.54 11.17
N LYS A 205 -14.06 7.63 11.08
CA LYS A 205 -13.26 8.54 11.90
C LYS A 205 -13.39 10.01 11.52
N ALA A 206 -13.71 10.24 10.27
CA ALA A 206 -14.11 11.52 9.72
C ALA A 206 -15.15 11.28 8.63
N SER A 207 -15.95 12.29 8.30
CA SER A 207 -16.95 12.13 7.24
C SER A 207 -16.27 11.92 5.86
N PRO A 208 -16.82 11.04 5.00
CA PRO A 208 -16.34 10.88 3.62
C PRO A 208 -16.31 12.20 2.85
N GLU A 209 -17.25 13.10 3.11
CA GLU A 209 -17.33 14.42 2.48
C GLU A 209 -16.13 15.31 2.86
N ALA A 210 -15.73 15.31 4.14
CA ALA A 210 -14.58 16.07 4.60
C ALA A 210 -13.27 15.55 3.99
N LEU A 211 -13.11 14.21 3.95
CA LEU A 211 -11.95 13.57 3.31
C LEU A 211 -11.91 13.87 1.80
N SER A 212 -13.05 13.75 1.12
CA SER A 212 -13.16 14.08 -0.31
C SER A 212 -12.87 15.55 -0.60
N ALA A 213 -13.31 16.47 0.26
CA ALA A 213 -13.02 17.90 0.10
C ALA A 213 -11.53 18.20 0.21
N ILE A 214 -10.82 17.52 1.13
CA ILE A 214 -9.36 17.65 1.29
C ILE A 214 -8.62 17.09 0.07
N ALA A 215 -9.08 15.97 -0.51
CA ALA A 215 -8.47 15.34 -1.68
C ALA A 215 -8.87 15.97 -3.03
N ALA A 216 -9.88 16.85 -3.06
CA ALA A 216 -10.42 17.46 -4.28
C ALA A 216 -9.37 18.08 -5.23
N PRO A 217 -8.26 18.70 -4.75
CA PRO A 217 -7.24 19.26 -5.64
C PRO A 217 -6.56 18.24 -6.55
N LEU A 218 -6.60 16.94 -6.23
CA LEU A 218 -6.07 15.87 -7.10
C LEU A 218 -6.95 15.66 -8.35
N ARG A 219 -8.27 15.82 -8.25
CA ARG A 219 -9.18 15.70 -9.40
C ARG A 219 -8.98 16.83 -10.40
N ALA A 220 -8.73 18.05 -9.91
CA ALA A 220 -8.41 19.18 -10.77
C ALA A 220 -7.01 19.10 -11.43
N LEU A 221 -6.21 18.08 -11.12
CA LEU A 221 -4.94 17.80 -11.80
C LEU A 221 -5.10 16.82 -12.95
N SER A 222 -6.00 15.83 -12.81
CA SER A 222 -6.27 14.88 -13.88
C SER A 222 -6.89 15.54 -15.12
N ASP A 223 -7.71 16.58 -14.93
CA ASP A 223 -8.41 17.28 -16.02
C ASP A 223 -7.49 18.20 -16.85
N ARG A 224 -6.20 18.31 -16.49
CA ARG A 224 -5.21 19.17 -17.16
C ARG A 224 -4.23 18.41 -18.06
N LYS A 225 -4.37 17.09 -18.17
CA LYS A 225 -3.62 16.25 -19.11
C LYS A 225 -4.49 15.89 -20.31
#